data_AF-A0A087CAH8-F1
#
_entry.id   AF-A0A087CAH8-F1
#
_cell.length_a   1.000
_cell.length_b   1.000
_cell.length_c   1.000
_cell.angle_alpha   90.00
_cell.angle_beta   90.00
_cell.angle_gamma   90.00
#
_symmetry.space_group_name_H-M   'P 1'
#
loop_
_entity.id
_entity.type
_entity.pdbx_description
1 polymer ?
#
loop_
_entity_poly.entity_id
_entity_poly.type
_entity_poly.pdbx_seq_one_letter_code
_entity_poly.pdbx_strand_id
1 'polypeptide(L)'
;MSIATDEAEEKIERIPCIYNSDDLRKAYVAGRTAEPTEGEIEAGAIAIFSRLTTSAHHMSHDDYVAAWHCIAPEQREEFMAQSKAVLEAARKAVSE
;
A
#
# COMPACT_ATOMS: atom_id res chain seq x y z
N MET A 1 -4.15 -2.83 22.61
CA MET A 1 -3.95 -1.64 21.76
C MET A 1 -3.52 -2.19 20.40
N SER A 2 -4.07 -1.68 19.30
CA SER A 2 -3.79 -2.20 17.96
C SER A 2 -2.50 -1.60 17.44
N ILE A 3 -1.78 -2.30 16.56
CA ILE A 3 -0.52 -1.80 15.98
C ILE A 3 -0.70 -0.43 15.31
N ALA A 4 -1.87 -0.16 14.69
CA ALA A 4 -2.11 1.15 14.08
C ALA A 4 -2.42 2.25 15.11
N THR A 5 -2.92 1.92 16.31
CA THR A 5 -3.07 2.93 17.35
C THR A 5 -1.71 3.38 17.87
N ASP A 6 -0.78 2.44 18.03
CA ASP A 6 0.54 2.72 18.59
C ASP A 6 1.43 3.48 17.57
N GLU A 7 1.40 3.10 16.29
CA GLU A 7 2.10 3.85 15.23
C GLU A 7 1.54 5.27 15.01
N ALA A 8 0.23 5.43 15.17
CA ALA A 8 -0.40 6.74 15.01
C ALA A 8 0.03 7.70 16.12
N GLU A 9 0.14 7.22 17.36
CA GLU A 9 0.65 8.01 18.49
C GLU A 9 2.08 8.50 18.21
N GLU A 10 2.98 7.62 17.77
CA GLU A 10 4.38 8.00 17.45
C GLU A 10 4.49 9.03 16.32
N LYS A 11 3.70 8.88 15.25
CA LYS A 11 3.78 9.78 14.08
C LYS A 11 3.12 11.14 14.31
N ILE A 12 2.05 11.19 15.11
CA ILE A 12 1.28 12.43 15.35
C ILE A 12 1.98 13.32 16.39
N GLU A 13 2.68 12.75 17.37
CA GLU A 13 3.46 13.51 18.37
C GLU A 13 4.58 14.38 17.76
N ARG A 14 5.00 14.11 16.52
CA ARG A 14 6.03 14.89 15.81
C ARG A 14 5.54 16.17 15.14
N ILE A 15 4.24 16.49 15.19
CA ILE A 15 3.68 17.68 14.51
C ILE A 15 3.17 18.68 15.56
N PRO A 16 3.85 19.82 15.81
CA PRO A 16 3.59 20.64 17.00
C PRO A 16 2.29 21.46 16.98
N CYS A 17 1.44 21.38 15.94
CA CYS A 17 0.42 22.42 15.71
C CYS A 17 -0.96 21.95 15.19
N ILE A 18 -1.30 20.66 15.16
CA ILE A 18 -2.59 20.26 14.57
C ILE A 18 -3.65 20.00 15.64
N TYR A 19 -4.70 20.82 15.61
CA TYR A 19 -5.97 20.63 16.29
C TYR A 19 -6.43 19.15 16.19
N ASN A 20 -6.67 18.52 17.34
CA ASN A 20 -7.13 17.14 17.54
C ASN A 20 -6.24 16.04 16.94
N SER A 21 -5.16 15.70 17.64
CA SER A 21 -4.40 14.45 17.46
C SER A 21 -5.30 13.21 17.42
N ASP A 22 -6.42 13.22 18.15
CA ASP A 22 -7.41 12.15 18.13
C ASP A 22 -8.13 11.98 16.80
N ASP A 23 -8.42 13.06 16.07
CA ASP A 23 -9.11 12.97 14.77
C ASP A 23 -8.14 12.52 13.67
N LEU A 24 -6.87 12.94 13.75
CA LEU A 24 -5.80 12.41 12.91
C LEU A 24 -5.55 10.91 13.17
N ARG A 25 -5.57 10.48 14.43
CA ARG A 25 -5.42 9.07 14.81
C ARG A 25 -6.58 8.23 14.28
N LYS A 26 -7.82 8.72 14.44
CA LYS A 26 -9.01 8.08 13.88
C LYS A 26 -8.94 7.99 12.36
N ALA A 27 -8.52 9.05 11.68
CA ALA A 27 -8.36 9.05 10.23
C ALA A 27 -7.27 8.08 9.75
N TYR A 28 -6.14 8.01 10.46
CA TYR A 28 -5.06 7.07 10.16
C TYR A 28 -5.51 5.61 10.31
N VAL A 29 -6.14 5.28 11.43
CA VAL A 29 -6.70 3.94 11.66
C VAL A 29 -7.77 3.63 10.61
N ALA A 30 -8.71 4.55 10.35
CA ALA A 30 -9.76 4.36 9.37
C ALA A 30 -9.17 4.05 7.98
N GLY A 31 -8.17 4.81 7.53
CA GLY A 31 -7.49 4.56 6.26
C GLY A 31 -6.76 3.22 6.22
N ARG A 32 -6.13 2.79 7.32
CA ARG A 32 -5.44 1.48 7.42
C ARG A 32 -6.38 0.29 7.48
N THR A 33 -7.64 0.51 7.87
CA THR A 33 -8.68 -0.52 7.95
C THR A 33 -9.65 -0.53 6.77
N ALA A 34 -9.58 0.48 5.90
CA ALA A 34 -10.42 0.60 4.71
C ALA A 34 -10.07 -0.47 3.68
N GLU A 35 -11.05 -0.86 2.87
CA GLU A 35 -10.80 -1.74 1.73
C GLU A 35 -9.89 -1.03 0.72
N PRO A 36 -8.89 -1.73 0.16
CA PRO A 36 -7.97 -1.15 -0.80
C PRO A 36 -8.72 -0.79 -2.10
N THR A 37 -8.45 0.42 -2.59
CA THR A 37 -8.98 0.88 -3.88
C THR A 37 -8.31 0.15 -5.05
N GLU A 38 -8.95 0.16 -6.22
CA GLU A 38 -8.39 -0.45 -7.43
C GLU A 38 -7.03 0.14 -7.80
N GLY A 39 -6.86 1.46 -7.64
CA GLY A 39 -5.59 2.15 -7.88
C GLY A 39 -4.48 1.73 -6.90
N GLU A 40 -4.81 1.49 -5.63
CA GLU A 40 -3.84 0.97 -4.65
C GLU A 40 -3.44 -0.48 -4.95
N ILE A 41 -4.41 -1.30 -5.38
CA ILE A 41 -4.15 -2.68 -5.82
C ILE A 41 -3.22 -2.67 -7.03
N GLU A 42 -3.49 -1.83 -8.03
CA GLU A 42 -2.63 -1.70 -9.22
C GLU A 42 -1.23 -1.19 -8.89
N ALA A 43 -1.12 -0.15 -8.04
CA ALA A 43 0.17 0.36 -7.62
C ALA A 43 1.00 -0.72 -6.88
N GLY A 44 0.35 -1.51 -6.01
CA GLY A 44 0.98 -2.64 -5.33
C GLY A 44 1.38 -3.76 -6.31
N ALA A 45 0.59 -4.00 -7.34
CA ALA A 45 0.88 -5.00 -8.36
C ALA A 45 2.10 -4.59 -9.21
N ILE A 46 2.21 -3.32 -9.60
CA ILE A 46 3.38 -2.75 -10.28
C ILE A 46 4.62 -2.83 -9.37
N ALA A 47 4.47 -2.61 -8.06
CA ALA A 47 5.57 -2.74 -7.10
C ALA A 47 6.06 -4.20 -6.98
N ILE A 48 5.16 -5.18 -6.96
CA ILE A 48 5.52 -6.61 -6.97
C ILE A 48 6.21 -6.98 -8.29
N PHE A 49 5.61 -6.58 -9.42
CA PHE A 49 6.13 -6.80 -10.76
C PHE A 49 7.55 -6.24 -10.92
N SER A 50 7.76 -4.98 -10.56
CA SER A 50 9.07 -4.33 -10.65
C SER A 50 10.13 -5.09 -9.86
N ARG A 51 9.82 -5.52 -8.63
CA ARG A 51 10.74 -6.25 -7.74
C ARG A 51 11.12 -7.64 -8.26
N LEU A 52 10.21 -8.34 -8.93
CA LEU A 52 10.46 -9.67 -9.48
C LEU A 52 11.18 -9.62 -10.83
N THR A 53 11.02 -8.53 -11.57
CA THR A 53 11.69 -8.30 -12.86
C THR A 53 13.05 -7.63 -12.72
N THR A 54 13.47 -7.23 -11.51
CA THR A 54 14.76 -6.55 -11.27
C THR A 54 15.99 -7.46 -11.34
N SER A 55 15.99 -8.51 -12.17
CA SER A 55 17.20 -9.32 -12.38
C SER A 55 18.28 -8.60 -13.17
N ALA A 56 17.97 -7.49 -13.86
CA ALA A 56 18.97 -6.65 -14.54
C ALA A 56 18.48 -5.20 -14.78
N HIS A 57 19.26 -4.22 -14.28
CA HIS A 57 19.36 -2.82 -14.75
C HIS A 57 18.30 -1.75 -14.38
N HIS A 58 18.82 -0.52 -14.42
CA HIS A 58 18.30 0.81 -14.06
C HIS A 58 17.00 1.25 -14.77
N MET A 59 15.90 0.50 -14.62
CA MET A 59 14.59 0.98 -15.07
C MET A 59 14.02 1.97 -14.04
N SER A 60 13.49 3.08 -14.53
CA SER A 60 12.76 4.05 -13.71
C SER A 60 11.38 3.52 -13.34
N HIS A 61 10.71 4.15 -12.38
CA HIS A 61 9.32 3.81 -12.04
C HIS A 61 8.40 3.91 -13.26
N ASP A 62 8.56 4.96 -14.08
CA ASP A 62 7.76 5.18 -15.28
C ASP A 62 7.98 4.07 -16.32
N ASP A 63 9.20 3.55 -16.44
CA ASP A 63 9.50 2.42 -17.32
C ASP A 63 8.78 1.14 -16.86
N TYR A 64 8.66 0.93 -15.55
CA TYR A 64 7.90 -0.20 -15.00
C TYR A 64 6.40 -0.04 -15.20
N VAL A 65 5.86 1.18 -15.09
CA VAL A 65 4.45 1.46 -15.40
C VAL A 65 4.19 1.22 -16.89
N ALA A 66 5.09 1.65 -17.77
CA ALA A 66 4.99 1.38 -19.20
C ALA A 66 5.05 -0.12 -19.50
N ALA A 67 6.01 -0.84 -18.90
CA ALA A 67 6.14 -2.29 -19.06
C ALA A 67 4.93 -3.05 -18.50
N TRP A 68 4.34 -2.59 -17.39
CA TRP A 68 3.12 -3.14 -16.80
C TRP A 68 1.95 -3.13 -17.79
N HIS A 69 1.84 -2.09 -18.62
CA HIS A 69 0.80 -2.05 -19.64
C HIS A 69 1.08 -2.97 -20.84
N CYS A 70 2.29 -3.51 -20.97
CA CYS A 70 2.70 -4.42 -22.04
C CYS A 70 2.68 -5.91 -21.67
N ILE A 71 2.55 -6.29 -20.39
CA ILE A 71 2.44 -7.71 -20.01
C ILE A 71 1.07 -8.30 -20.39
N ALA A 72 1.02 -9.63 -20.51
CA ALA A 72 -0.21 -10.34 -20.82
C ALA A 72 -1.29 -10.10 -19.74
N PRO A 73 -2.58 -9.94 -20.10
CA PRO A 73 -3.65 -9.69 -19.15
C PRO A 73 -3.71 -10.72 -18.01
N GLU A 74 -3.47 -12.00 -18.30
CA GLU A 74 -3.52 -13.08 -17.32
C GLU A 74 -2.43 -12.94 -16.25
N GLN A 75 -1.23 -12.51 -16.67
CA GLN A 75 -0.13 -12.23 -15.75
C GLN A 75 -0.42 -10.98 -14.92
N ARG A 76 -1.07 -9.98 -15.52
CA ARG A 76 -1.51 -8.77 -14.83
C ARG A 76 -2.50 -9.11 -13.71
N GLU A 77 -3.49 -9.94 -14.02
CA GLU A 77 -4.49 -10.41 -13.06
C GLU A 77 -3.85 -11.15 -11.88
N GLU A 78 -2.82 -11.97 -12.12
CA GLU A 78 -2.11 -12.66 -11.05
C GLU A 78 -1.44 -11.68 -10.08
N PHE A 79 -0.73 -10.66 -10.59
CA PHE A 79 -0.11 -9.64 -9.74
C PHE A 79 -1.15 -8.77 -9.02
N MET A 80 -2.26 -8.46 -9.66
CA MET A 80 -3.39 -7.75 -9.04
C MET A 80 -3.97 -8.56 -7.87
N ALA A 81 -4.16 -9.87 -8.06
CA ALA A 81 -4.65 -10.77 -7.02
C ALA A 81 -3.67 -10.87 -5.83
N GLN A 82 -2.36 -11.00 -6.11
CA GLN A 82 -1.33 -11.02 -5.08
C GLN A 82 -1.28 -9.70 -4.30
N SER A 83 -1.31 -8.56 -5.00
CA SER A 83 -1.35 -7.23 -4.40
C SER A 83 -2.55 -7.07 -3.46
N LYS A 84 -3.76 -7.43 -3.94
CA LYS A 84 -4.97 -7.42 -3.13
C LYS A 84 -4.85 -8.28 -1.87
N ALA A 85 -4.30 -9.49 -1.99
CA ALA A 85 -4.12 -10.40 -0.86
C ALA A 85 -3.18 -9.82 0.21
N VAL A 86 -2.08 -9.19 -0.21
CA VAL A 86 -1.13 -8.53 0.71
C VAL A 86 -1.77 -7.33 1.41
N LEU A 87 -2.49 -6.49 0.68
CA LEU A 87 -3.18 -5.33 1.24
C LEU A 87 -4.26 -5.75 2.25
N GLU A 88 -5.05 -6.78 1.93
CA GLU A 88 -6.03 -7.34 2.87
C GLU A 88 -5.38 -7.96 4.11
N ALA A 89 -4.25 -8.65 3.96
CA ALA A 89 -3.51 -9.19 5.09
C ALA A 89 -2.98 -8.07 6.01
N ALA A 90 -2.44 -7.00 5.43
CA ALA A 90 -1.97 -5.83 6.17
C ALA A 90 -3.12 -5.12 6.91
N ARG A 91 -4.29 -4.99 6.26
CA ARG A 91 -5.51 -4.42 6.83
C ARG A 91 -6.01 -5.23 8.03
N LYS A 92 -5.98 -6.56 7.93
CA LYS A 92 -6.38 -7.47 9.03
C LYS A 92 -5.39 -7.43 10.19
N ALA A 93 -4.09 -7.43 9.92
CA ALA A 93 -3.04 -7.34 10.95
C ALA A 93 -3.12 -6.04 11.78
N VAL A 94 -3.77 -5.00 11.25
CA VAL A 94 -4.06 -3.77 11.97
C VAL A 94 -5.35 -3.87 12.80
N SER A 95 -6.31 -4.70 12.40
CA SER A 95 -7.63 -4.80 13.01
C SER A 95 -7.72 -5.87 14.12
N GLU A 96 -6.78 -6.82 14.16
CA GLU A 96 -6.66 -7.89 15.17
C GLU A 96 -5.74 -7.48 16.33
#